data_AF-A0A5B2Z712-F1
#
_entry.id   AF-A0A5B2Z712-F1
#
_cell.length_a   1.000
_cell.length_b   1.000
_cell.length_c   1.000
_cell.angle_alpha   90.00
_cell.angle_beta   90.00
_cell.angle_gamma   90.00
#
_symmetry.space_group_name_H-M   'P 1'
#
loop_
_entity.id
_entity.type
_entity.pdbx_description
1 polymer ?
#
loop_
_entity_poly.entity_id
_entity_poly.type
_entity_poly.pdbx_seq_one_letter_code
_entity_poly.pdbx_strand_id
1 'polypeptide(L)'
;MLSLGFLITTSSLISTVSAQSGMDELVTQLKNDGDVLKAEIANTNLFKTGLAEGLISKVYYYEGRVTAWGGGTWAYLHDVQDALIAKIKATGQEGFTVSEQASINSFATHASQSKIDHPITNVFG
;
A
#
# COMPACT_ATOMS: atom_id res chain seq x y z
N MET A 1 -23.66 42.60 40.85
CA MET A 1 -24.37 42.23 39.61
C MET A 1 -23.90 43.17 38.51
N LEU A 2 -23.48 42.78 37.31
CA LEU A 2 -23.58 41.54 36.56
C LEU A 2 -22.21 41.16 35.98
N SER A 3 -22.02 39.84 35.80
CA SER A 3 -20.88 39.18 35.16
C SER A 3 -20.69 39.58 33.70
N LEU A 4 -19.47 39.94 33.32
CA LEU A 4 -19.05 40.02 31.92
C LEU A 4 -18.86 38.59 31.42
N GLY A 5 -19.76 38.16 30.54
CA GLY A 5 -19.82 36.81 30.01
C GLY A 5 -18.58 36.44 29.22
N PHE A 6 -18.00 35.30 29.58
CA PHE A 6 -17.04 34.57 28.77
C PHE A 6 -17.66 34.32 27.38
N LEU A 7 -17.03 34.83 26.33
CA LEU A 7 -17.34 34.44 24.96
C LEU A 7 -16.84 33.02 24.77
N ILE A 8 -17.75 32.04 24.71
CA ILE A 8 -17.40 30.66 24.36
C ILE A 8 -17.02 30.66 22.88
N THR A 9 -15.75 30.38 22.59
CA THR A 9 -15.25 30.08 21.25
C THR A 9 -15.77 28.71 20.80
N THR A 10 -17.02 28.64 20.31
CA THR A 10 -17.54 27.43 19.66
C THR A 10 -17.19 27.42 18.18
N SER A 11 -15.90 27.22 17.85
CA SER A 11 -15.45 27.06 16.46
C SER A 11 -14.30 26.05 16.37
N SER A 12 -14.52 24.79 16.71
CA SER A 12 -13.48 23.76 16.57
C SER A 12 -13.99 22.32 16.33
N LEU A 13 -15.27 22.14 15.99
CA LEU A 13 -15.80 20.81 15.62
C LEU A 13 -15.93 20.60 14.10
N ILE A 14 -16.08 21.67 13.31
CA ILE A 14 -16.32 21.54 11.86
C ILE A 14 -15.02 21.23 11.09
N SER A 15 -13.85 21.72 11.53
CA SER A 15 -12.59 21.45 10.83
C SER A 15 -12.06 20.03 11.05
N THR A 16 -12.43 19.40 12.17
CA THR A 16 -11.95 18.05 12.52
C THR A 16 -12.73 16.97 11.76
N VAL A 17 -14.04 17.17 11.57
CA VAL A 17 -14.91 16.22 10.84
C VAL A 17 -14.61 16.20 9.33
N SER A 18 -14.33 17.37 8.72
CA SER A 18 -13.99 17.44 7.30
C SER A 18 -12.60 16.88 6.99
N ALA A 19 -11.61 17.09 7.88
CA ALA A 19 -10.27 16.52 7.74
C ALA A 19 -10.29 14.99 7.89
N GLN A 20 -11.11 14.46 8.81
CA GLN A 20 -11.24 13.02 9.01
C GLN A 20 -11.97 12.31 7.84
N SER A 21 -13.03 12.94 7.30
CA SER A 21 -13.70 12.45 6.09
C SER A 21 -12.76 12.36 4.88
N GLY A 22 -11.81 13.29 4.74
CA GLY A 22 -10.82 13.25 3.65
C GLY A 22 -9.81 12.11 3.82
N MET A 23 -9.34 11.85 5.04
CA MET A 23 -8.44 10.73 5.31
C MET A 23 -9.10 9.37 5.04
N ASP A 24 -10.37 9.20 5.43
CA ASP A 24 -11.10 7.95 5.20
C ASP A 24 -11.29 7.66 3.71
N GLU A 25 -11.55 8.70 2.90
CA GLU A 25 -11.66 8.57 1.45
C GLU A 25 -10.32 8.14 0.82
N LEU A 26 -9.21 8.71 1.28
CA LEU A 26 -7.86 8.38 0.79
C LEU A 26 -7.43 6.95 1.18
N VAL A 27 -7.72 6.52 2.40
CA VAL A 27 -7.50 5.12 2.83
C VAL A 27 -8.32 4.16 1.97
N THR A 28 -9.57 4.53 1.66
CA THR A 28 -10.44 3.75 0.76
C THR A 28 -9.86 3.67 -0.66
N GLN A 29 -9.35 4.79 -1.18
CA GLN A 29 -8.70 4.82 -2.49
C GLN A 29 -7.45 3.94 -2.53
N LEU A 30 -6.57 4.03 -1.53
CA LEU A 30 -5.39 3.17 -1.44
C LEU A 30 -5.76 1.69 -1.41
N LYS A 31 -6.78 1.33 -0.63
CA LYS A 31 -7.28 -0.04 -0.60
C LYS A 31 -7.76 -0.49 -1.99
N ASN A 32 -8.57 0.33 -2.66
CA ASN A 32 -9.09 0.03 -4.00
C ASN A 32 -7.97 -0.11 -5.03
N ASP A 33 -6.97 0.77 -4.98
CA ASP A 33 -5.80 0.70 -5.86
C ASP A 33 -5.01 -0.59 -5.64
N GLY A 34 -4.84 -1.01 -4.38
CA GLY A 34 -4.23 -2.30 -4.03
C GLY A 34 -5.05 -3.49 -4.56
N ASP A 35 -6.38 -3.45 -4.44
CA ASP A 35 -7.28 -4.49 -4.95
C ASP A 35 -7.24 -4.59 -6.48
N VAL A 36 -7.20 -3.45 -7.19
CA VAL A 36 -7.03 -3.39 -8.65
C VAL A 36 -5.67 -3.98 -9.06
N LEU A 37 -4.60 -3.63 -8.36
CA LEU A 37 -3.26 -4.15 -8.66
C LEU A 37 -3.17 -5.66 -8.40
N LYS A 38 -3.79 -6.18 -7.35
CA LYS A 38 -3.91 -7.64 -7.12
C LYS A 38 -4.67 -8.34 -8.24
N ALA A 39 -5.75 -7.74 -8.73
CA ALA A 39 -6.49 -8.28 -9.88
C ALA A 39 -5.62 -8.28 -11.15
N GLU A 40 -4.81 -7.24 -11.37
CA GLU A 40 -3.86 -7.21 -12.48
C GLU A 40 -2.80 -8.32 -12.36
N ILE A 41 -2.21 -8.50 -11.17
CA ILE A 41 -1.24 -9.57 -10.89
C ILE A 41 -1.85 -10.95 -11.19
N ALA A 42 -3.08 -11.19 -10.72
CA ALA A 42 -3.76 -12.47 -10.92
C ALA A 42 -3.96 -12.79 -12.42
N ASN A 43 -4.37 -11.79 -13.20
CA ASN A 43 -4.69 -11.93 -14.63
C ASN A 43 -3.46 -11.88 -15.54
N THR A 44 -2.31 -11.40 -15.05
CA THR A 44 -1.10 -11.31 -15.87
C THR A 44 -0.48 -12.69 -16.09
N ASN A 45 -0.18 -13.00 -17.36
CA ASN A 45 0.57 -14.18 -17.74
C ASN A 45 2.09 -13.90 -17.68
N LEU A 46 2.72 -14.31 -16.59
CA LEU A 46 4.13 -14.02 -16.33
C LEU A 46 5.13 -14.75 -17.24
N PHE A 47 4.71 -15.69 -18.09
CA PHE A 47 5.60 -16.35 -19.07
C PHE A 47 6.10 -15.41 -20.18
N LYS A 48 5.58 -14.17 -20.25
CA LYS A 48 6.08 -13.15 -21.18
C LYS A 48 7.14 -12.30 -20.48
N THR A 49 8.30 -12.20 -21.11
CA THR A 49 9.43 -11.39 -20.64
C THR A 49 9.03 -9.94 -20.37
N GLY A 50 9.54 -9.39 -19.27
CA GLY A 50 9.35 -8.02 -18.81
C GLY A 50 8.07 -7.79 -18.01
N LEU A 51 7.12 -8.74 -17.99
CA LEU A 51 5.86 -8.54 -17.26
C LEU A 51 6.03 -8.64 -15.74
N ALA A 52 6.93 -9.52 -15.26
CA ALA A 52 7.24 -9.58 -13.83
C ALA A 52 7.87 -8.26 -13.35
N GLU A 53 8.84 -7.73 -14.09
CA GLU A 53 9.50 -6.45 -13.78
C GLU A 53 8.52 -5.26 -13.88
N GLY A 54 7.60 -5.29 -14.85
CA GLY A 54 6.53 -4.32 -14.97
C GLY A 54 5.61 -4.31 -13.74
N LEU A 55 5.20 -5.49 -13.25
CA LEU A 55 4.41 -5.59 -12.03
C LEU A 55 5.20 -5.18 -10.79
N ILE A 56 6.47 -5.55 -10.68
CA ILE A 56 7.36 -5.10 -9.59
C ILE A 56 7.42 -3.57 -9.54
N SER A 57 7.61 -2.92 -10.69
CA SER A 57 7.62 -1.46 -10.79
C SER A 57 6.30 -0.82 -10.33
N LYS A 58 5.16 -1.43 -10.68
CA LYS A 58 3.84 -0.98 -10.20
C LYS A 58 3.68 -1.15 -8.70
N VAL A 59 4.18 -2.24 -8.12
CA VAL A 59 4.17 -2.44 -6.66
C VAL A 59 5.02 -1.38 -5.96
N TYR A 60 6.22 -1.06 -6.47
CA TYR A 60 7.02 0.04 -5.91
C TYR A 60 6.35 1.41 -6.02
N TYR A 61 5.65 1.67 -7.12
CA TYR A 61 4.86 2.89 -7.25
C TYR A 61 3.73 2.96 -6.21
N TYR A 62 3.04 1.83 -5.99
CA TYR A 62 2.00 1.73 -4.97
C TYR A 62 2.56 1.88 -3.55
N GLU A 63 3.71 1.28 -3.26
CA GLU A 63 4.45 1.47 -2.01
C GLU A 63 4.77 2.94 -1.76
N GLY A 64 5.27 3.68 -2.77
CA GLY A 64 5.52 5.11 -2.64
C GLY A 64 4.27 5.90 -2.24
N ARG A 65 3.08 5.48 -2.70
CA ARG A 65 1.82 6.07 -2.26
C ARG A 65 1.49 5.69 -0.82
N VAL A 66 1.58 4.42 -0.45
CA VAL A 66 1.32 3.95 0.94
C VAL A 66 2.24 4.65 1.95
N THR A 67 3.53 4.76 1.64
CA THR A 67 4.54 5.45 2.48
C THR A 67 4.17 6.91 2.77
N ALA A 68 3.57 7.62 1.80
CA ALA A 68 3.15 9.00 1.98
C ALA A 68 2.01 9.17 3.00
N TRP A 69 1.25 8.11 3.29
CA TRP A 69 0.10 8.12 4.20
C TRP A 69 0.39 7.46 5.55
N GLY A 70 1.23 6.42 5.57
CA GLY A 70 1.61 5.71 6.79
C GLY A 70 0.45 5.00 7.51
N GLY A 71 0.67 4.62 8.78
CA GLY A 71 -0.34 3.98 9.62
C GLY A 71 -0.75 2.56 9.15
N GLY A 72 -2.00 2.15 9.39
CA GLY A 72 -2.50 0.81 9.05
C GLY A 72 -2.58 0.48 7.54
N THR A 73 -2.21 1.42 6.66
CA THR A 73 -2.23 1.25 5.20
C THR A 73 -1.14 0.30 4.69
N TRP A 74 -0.10 0.03 5.48
CA TRP A 74 0.94 -0.96 5.18
C TRP A 74 0.39 -2.37 4.96
N ALA A 75 -0.73 -2.72 5.62
CA ALA A 75 -1.41 -3.98 5.38
C ALA A 75 -1.81 -4.17 3.90
N TYR A 76 -2.24 -3.09 3.23
CA TYR A 76 -2.63 -3.15 1.83
C TYR A 76 -1.42 -3.37 0.90
N LEU A 77 -0.27 -2.75 1.21
CA LEU A 77 0.96 -2.99 0.47
C LEU A 77 1.44 -4.43 0.64
N HIS A 78 1.47 -4.93 1.88
CA HIS A 78 1.94 -6.28 2.15
C HIS A 78 1.09 -7.34 1.43
N ASP A 79 -0.23 -7.16 1.40
CA ASP A 79 -1.15 -8.01 0.64
C ASP A 79 -0.80 -8.02 -0.86
N VAL A 80 -0.49 -6.86 -1.44
CA VAL A 80 -0.09 -6.74 -2.85
C VAL A 80 1.27 -7.42 -3.11
N GLN A 81 2.25 -7.18 -2.24
CA GLN A 81 3.58 -7.80 -2.33
C GLN A 81 3.47 -9.33 -2.27
N ASP A 82 2.67 -9.85 -1.33
CA ASP A 82 2.45 -11.29 -1.18
C ASP A 82 1.73 -11.90 -2.39
N ALA A 83 0.75 -11.21 -2.96
CA ALA A 83 0.09 -11.65 -4.17
C ALA A 83 1.08 -11.80 -5.35
N LEU A 84 1.98 -10.83 -5.53
CA LEU A 84 2.98 -10.89 -6.60
C LEU A 84 4.01 -12.00 -6.35
N ILE A 85 4.52 -12.13 -5.12
CA ILE A 85 5.47 -13.20 -4.76
C ILE A 85 4.83 -14.58 -4.96
N ALA A 86 3.56 -14.76 -4.56
CA ALA A 86 2.84 -16.00 -4.75
C ALA A 86 2.66 -16.33 -6.24
N LYS A 87 2.31 -15.34 -7.07
CA LYS A 87 2.19 -15.51 -8.52
C LYS A 87 3.52 -15.90 -9.16
N ILE A 88 4.62 -15.23 -8.80
CA ILE A 88 5.97 -15.55 -9.29
C ILE A 88 6.35 -16.99 -8.91
N LYS A 89 6.12 -17.40 -7.66
CA LYS A 89 6.37 -18.78 -7.20
C LYS A 89 5.54 -19.81 -7.99
N ALA A 90 4.27 -19.50 -8.27
CA ALA A 90 3.39 -20.37 -9.04
C ALA A 90 3.78 -20.48 -10.52
N THR A 91 4.40 -19.44 -11.10
CA THR A 91 4.92 -19.48 -12.48
C THR A 91 6.18 -20.34 -12.60
N GLY A 92 7.01 -20.42 -11.56
CA GLY A 92 8.24 -21.20 -11.57
C GLY A 92 9.40 -20.51 -12.29
N GLN A 93 10.64 -20.96 -12.03
CA GLN A 93 11.87 -20.32 -12.53
C GLN A 93 11.98 -20.35 -14.06
N GLU A 94 11.43 -21.37 -14.70
CA GLU A 94 11.38 -21.53 -16.16
C GLU A 94 10.57 -20.43 -16.87
N GLY A 95 9.70 -19.72 -16.15
CA GLY A 95 8.96 -18.59 -16.68
C GLY A 95 9.76 -17.29 -16.77
N PHE A 96 11.01 -17.25 -16.28
CA PHE A 96 11.78 -16.01 -16.13
C PHE A 96 13.19 -16.10 -16.69
N THR A 97 13.62 -15.04 -17.38
CA THR A 97 15.00 -14.85 -17.79
C THR A 97 15.92 -14.62 -16.57
N VAL A 98 17.23 -14.79 -16.76
CA VAL A 98 18.23 -14.56 -15.70
C VAL A 98 18.19 -13.12 -15.16
N SER A 99 17.96 -12.14 -16.03
CA SER A 99 17.81 -10.74 -15.62
C SER A 99 16.57 -10.52 -14.76
N GLU A 100 15.43 -11.10 -15.16
CA GLU A 100 14.19 -10.99 -14.39
C GLU A 100 14.32 -11.65 -13.01
N GLN A 101 15.05 -12.78 -12.92
CA GLN A 101 15.30 -13.45 -11.65
C GLN A 101 16.06 -12.54 -10.67
N ALA A 102 17.00 -11.72 -11.14
CA ALA A 102 17.69 -10.75 -10.28
C ALA A 102 16.72 -9.70 -9.73
N SER A 103 15.85 -9.14 -10.59
CA SER A 103 14.80 -8.19 -10.20
C SER A 103 13.81 -8.80 -9.20
N ILE A 104 13.40 -10.04 -9.43
CA ILE A 104 12.50 -10.82 -8.55
C ILE A 104 13.15 -11.06 -7.17
N ASN A 105 14.41 -11.46 -7.13
CA ASN A 105 15.12 -11.72 -5.88
C ASN A 105 15.31 -10.43 -5.06
N SER A 106 15.65 -9.34 -5.75
CA SER A 106 15.72 -8.01 -5.15
C SER A 106 14.36 -7.60 -4.56
N PHE A 107 13.29 -7.75 -5.34
CA PHE A 107 11.92 -7.46 -4.89
C PHE A 107 11.50 -8.29 -3.68
N ALA A 108 11.76 -9.61 -3.67
CA ALA A 108 11.40 -10.48 -2.55
C ALA A 108 12.15 -10.13 -1.26
N THR A 109 13.42 -9.71 -1.39
CA THR A 109 14.23 -9.23 -0.27
C THR A 109 13.67 -7.91 0.26
N HIS A 110 13.37 -6.97 -0.63
CA HIS A 110 12.75 -5.69 -0.27
C HIS A 110 11.41 -5.87 0.42
N ALA A 111 10.51 -6.69 -0.13
CA ALA A 111 9.21 -6.97 0.47
C ALA A 111 9.33 -7.60 1.87
N SER A 112 10.34 -8.45 2.08
CA SER A 112 10.62 -9.02 3.40
C SER A 112 11.09 -7.95 4.40
N GLN A 113 11.95 -7.04 3.96
CA GLN A 113 12.44 -5.92 4.77
C GLN A 113 11.32 -4.92 5.08
N SER A 114 10.47 -4.58 4.09
CA SER A 114 9.32 -3.70 4.24
C SER A 114 8.40 -4.16 5.39
N LYS A 115 8.14 -5.46 5.51
CA LYS A 115 7.33 -6.03 6.61
C LYS A 115 7.99 -5.93 7.98
N ILE A 116 9.31 -5.90 8.04
CA ILE A 116 10.08 -5.72 9.28
C ILE A 116 10.04 -4.25 9.68
N ASP A 117 10.25 -3.35 8.72
CA ASP A 117 10.32 -1.91 8.95
C ASP A 117 8.93 -1.31 9.24
N HIS A 118 7.88 -1.92 8.71
CA HIS A 118 6.51 -1.41 8.77
C HIS A 118 5.51 -2.48 9.22
N PRO A 119 5.61 -3.01 10.45
CA PRO A 119 4.74 -4.08 10.91
C PRO A 119 3.26 -3.67 10.90
N ILE A 120 2.37 -4.60 10.53
CA ILE A 120 0.93 -4.36 10.41
C ILE A 120 0.20 -4.15 11.75
N THR A 121 0.91 -4.28 12.88
CA THR A 121 0.36 -4.03 14.21
C THR A 121 -0.01 -2.55 14.35
N ASN A 122 -1.32 -2.28 14.47
CA ASN A 122 -1.96 -0.96 14.56
C ASN A 122 -1.10 0.15 15.18
N VAL A 123 -0.75 1.16 14.39
CA VAL A 123 -0.20 2.44 14.87
C VAL A 123 -1.31 3.42 15.33
N PHE A 124 -2.58 2.99 15.23
CA PHE A 124 -3.72 3.63 15.90
C PHE A 124 -4.17 2.72 17.05
N GLY A 125 -3.37 2.72 18.12
CA GLY A 125 -3.79 2.30 19.46
C GLY A 125 -4.30 3.48 20.25
#